data_AF-A0A8J9YEE9-F1
#
_entry.id   AF-A0A8J9YEE9-F1
#
_cell.length_a   1.000
_cell.length_b   1.000
_cell.length_c   1.000
_cell.angle_alpha   90.00
_cell.angle_beta   90.00
_cell.angle_gamma   90.00
#
_symmetry.space_group_name_H-M   'P 1'
#
loop_
_entity.id
_entity.type
_entity.pdbx_description
1 polymer ?
#
loop_
_entity_poly.entity_id
_entity_poly.type
_entity_poly.pdbx_seq_one_letter_code
_entity_poly.pdbx_strand_id
1 'polypeptide(L)'
;MPDNYGNPVLVDLQEPVDEALLSQARNGAENQYWLFTRQNPTNRQVLVNGNANSVTGSNYRAARATKVIVHGWNNNGNTEMNPLITAAFLAVQDVNVIVVDWNRLANGAYTTAVRGVPDVGVHLGLFIQWLFNNFGGNYNSLHLVGFSLGAHVVGNAGRTIGGRAGRVTGLDPAGPQWGGNSLALNRNSGIYVESIHTDGRLLGIMDAISDADFYPNGGRNPQPGCLISTCSHGRAPQLFASSVRTNHFIGRRCNNIHEAELSTCNGAQHRMGNGVVGKTGVGLYGLRTGSVWPF
;
A
#
# COMPACT_ATOMS: atom_id res chain seq x y z
N MET A 1 -14.71 10.43 -1.93
CA MET A 1 -13.43 9.81 -1.48
C MET A 1 -13.10 10.32 -0.08
N PRO A 2 -12.23 9.67 0.71
CA PRO A 2 -11.89 10.17 2.04
C PRO A 2 -10.90 11.34 2.01
N ASP A 3 -10.99 12.23 3.00
CA ASP A 3 -9.93 13.17 3.36
C ASP A 3 -8.88 12.55 4.28
N ASN A 4 -7.96 13.38 4.80
CA ASN A 4 -6.87 12.95 5.68
C ASN A 4 -7.35 12.50 7.08
N TYR A 5 -8.61 12.76 7.42
CA TYR A 5 -9.29 12.33 8.65
C TYR A 5 -10.31 11.21 8.38
N GLY A 6 -10.44 10.74 7.13
CA GLY A 6 -11.40 9.70 6.74
C GLY A 6 -12.83 10.21 6.46
N ASN A 7 -13.05 11.53 6.48
CA ASN A 7 -14.35 12.10 6.15
C ASN A 7 -14.61 12.06 4.64
N PRO A 8 -15.84 11.79 4.20
CA PRO A 8 -16.18 11.81 2.78
C PRO A 8 -16.15 13.23 2.20
N VAL A 9 -15.46 13.39 1.08
CA VAL A 9 -15.48 14.59 0.23
C VAL A 9 -15.98 14.27 -1.17
N LEU A 10 -16.70 15.23 -1.77
CA LEU A 10 -17.11 15.19 -3.17
C LEU A 10 -15.89 15.39 -4.07
N VAL A 11 -15.85 14.66 -5.18
CA VAL A 11 -14.73 14.68 -6.12
C VAL A 11 -15.27 14.82 -7.53
N ASP A 12 -14.79 15.82 -8.25
CA ASP A 12 -15.02 15.96 -9.67
C ASP A 12 -13.95 15.16 -10.44
N LEU A 13 -14.39 14.10 -11.12
CA LEU A 13 -13.49 13.23 -11.90
C LEU A 13 -13.17 13.80 -13.29
N GLN A 14 -13.71 14.96 -13.64
CA GLN A 14 -13.46 15.70 -14.87
C GLN A 14 -12.75 17.04 -14.61
N GLU A 15 -12.40 17.33 -13.36
CA GLU A 15 -11.65 18.53 -13.00
C GLU A 15 -10.35 18.61 -13.82
N PRO A 16 -10.07 19.75 -14.48
CA PRO A 16 -8.83 19.94 -15.22
C PRO A 16 -7.59 19.64 -14.38
N VAL A 17 -6.60 19.04 -15.02
CA VAL A 17 -5.34 18.70 -14.37
C VAL A 17 -4.54 19.98 -14.10
N ASP A 18 -4.05 20.14 -12.88
CA ASP A 18 -3.09 21.19 -12.54
C ASP A 18 -1.70 20.80 -13.06
N GLU A 19 -1.39 21.23 -14.28
CA GLU A 19 -0.11 20.96 -14.95
C GLU A 19 1.08 21.62 -14.22
N ALA A 20 0.86 22.74 -13.51
CA ALA A 20 1.93 23.38 -12.76
C ALA A 20 2.33 22.49 -11.57
N LEU A 21 1.34 21.99 -10.81
CA LEU A 21 1.57 21.03 -9.73
C LEU A 21 2.20 19.73 -10.24
N LEU A 22 1.71 19.17 -11.34
CA LEU A 22 2.32 17.98 -11.94
C LEU A 22 3.77 18.21 -12.31
N SER A 23 4.09 19.34 -12.96
CA SER A 23 5.46 19.64 -13.39
C SER A 23 6.45 19.72 -12.22
N GLN A 24 6.01 20.20 -11.05
CA GLN A 24 6.80 20.23 -9.82
C GLN A 24 7.01 18.82 -9.25
N ALA A 25 5.97 17.98 -9.28
CA ALA A 25 6.05 16.61 -8.74
C ALA A 25 6.86 15.64 -9.62
N ARG A 26 7.04 15.94 -10.90
CA ARG A 26 7.73 15.08 -11.89
C ARG A 26 9.19 14.76 -11.58
N ASN A 27 9.87 15.52 -10.72
CA ASN A 27 11.27 15.28 -10.38
C ASN A 27 11.45 14.50 -9.05
N GLY A 28 10.35 14.13 -8.38
CA GLY A 28 10.36 13.41 -7.11
C GLY A 28 10.92 14.17 -5.92
N ALA A 29 11.28 15.46 -6.05
CA ALA A 29 11.85 16.27 -4.97
C ALA A 29 10.89 16.47 -3.79
N GLU A 30 9.59 16.36 -4.05
CA GLU A 30 8.52 16.49 -3.06
C GLU A 30 8.24 15.17 -2.31
N ASN A 31 8.84 14.05 -2.74
CA ASN A 31 8.74 12.80 -1.99
C ASN A 31 9.69 12.82 -0.80
N GLN A 32 9.17 12.59 0.40
CA GLN A 32 9.99 12.39 1.58
C GLN A 32 10.00 10.92 1.99
N TYR A 33 11.16 10.43 2.41
CA TYR A 33 11.36 9.04 2.82
C TYR A 33 11.67 8.98 4.32
N TRP A 34 10.65 8.68 5.12
CA TRP A 34 10.72 8.73 6.58
C TRP A 34 11.06 7.36 7.15
N LEU A 35 12.27 7.21 7.66
CA LEU A 35 12.73 6.00 8.31
C LEU A 35 12.27 5.91 9.76
N PHE A 36 11.70 4.75 10.09
CA PHE A 36 11.40 4.28 11.43
C PHE A 36 12.07 2.92 11.65
N THR A 37 12.57 2.72 12.86
CA THR A 37 13.11 1.44 13.34
C THR A 37 12.69 1.26 14.80
N ARG A 38 13.02 0.11 15.41
CA ARG A 38 12.82 -0.06 16.86
C ARG A 38 13.56 0.95 17.73
N GLN A 39 14.62 1.59 17.22
CA GLN A 39 15.38 2.63 17.91
C GLN A 39 14.71 4.01 17.84
N ASN A 40 13.80 4.20 16.88
CA ASN A 40 13.07 5.45 16.68
C ASN A 40 11.63 5.15 16.18
N PRO A 41 10.81 4.46 16.98
CA PRO A 41 9.54 3.90 16.50
C PRO A 41 8.48 4.97 16.23
N THR A 42 8.62 6.16 16.82
CA THR A 42 7.67 7.28 16.69
C THR A 42 8.30 8.56 16.12
N ASN A 43 9.64 8.63 16.10
CA ASN A 43 10.38 9.81 15.64
C ASN A 43 11.06 9.50 14.30
N ARG A 44 10.55 10.08 13.21
CA ARG A 44 11.11 9.84 11.86
C ARG A 44 12.54 10.37 11.72
N GLN A 45 13.36 9.65 10.96
CA GLN A 45 14.60 10.17 10.36
C GLN A 45 14.39 10.29 8.86
N VAL A 46 14.68 11.44 8.25
CA VAL A 46 14.42 11.65 6.82
C VAL A 46 15.63 11.20 6.02
N LEU A 47 15.42 10.21 5.13
CA LEU A 47 16.40 9.80 4.14
C LEU A 47 16.23 10.68 2.90
N VAL A 48 17.32 11.27 2.44
CA VAL A 48 17.33 12.22 1.32
C VAL A 48 18.11 11.59 0.17
N ASN A 49 17.43 11.42 -0.98
CA ASN A 49 18.04 10.86 -2.19
C ASN A 49 19.28 11.67 -2.59
N GLY A 50 20.39 10.99 -2.90
CA GLY A 50 21.67 11.63 -3.21
C GLY A 50 22.46 12.16 -2.01
N ASN A 51 21.91 12.14 -0.79
CA ASN A 51 22.62 12.58 0.42
C ASN A 51 22.98 11.37 1.30
N ALA A 52 24.22 10.90 1.17
CA ALA A 52 24.71 9.74 1.93
C ALA A 52 24.66 9.93 3.44
N ASN A 53 24.89 11.15 3.93
CA ASN A 53 24.91 11.46 5.36
C ASN A 53 23.53 11.27 6.00
N SER A 54 22.45 11.45 5.23
CA SER A 54 21.09 11.19 5.71
C SER A 54 20.85 9.70 6.02
N VAL A 55 21.56 8.80 5.34
CA VAL A 55 21.46 7.34 5.57
C VAL A 55 22.45 6.90 6.64
N THR A 56 23.72 7.29 6.56
CA THR A 56 24.77 6.86 7.50
C THR A 56 24.58 7.44 8.90
N GLY A 57 23.98 8.64 9.02
CA GLY A 57 23.60 9.24 10.30
C GLY A 57 22.25 8.76 10.86
N SER A 58 21.58 7.84 10.18
CA SER A 58 20.28 7.29 10.60
C SER A 58 20.42 5.92 11.27
N ASN A 59 19.28 5.35 11.67
CA ASN A 59 19.17 4.00 12.21
C ASN A 59 19.03 2.93 11.10
N TYR A 60 19.22 3.28 9.82
CA TYR A 60 19.11 2.33 8.70
C TYR A 60 20.14 1.21 8.85
N ARG A 61 19.69 -0.05 8.68
CA ARG A 61 20.57 -1.22 8.70
C ARG A 61 20.34 -2.08 7.47
N ALA A 62 21.35 -2.19 6.62
CA ALA A 62 21.33 -2.95 5.36
C ALA A 62 20.94 -4.43 5.51
N ALA A 63 21.35 -5.05 6.62
CA ALA A 63 21.09 -6.45 6.91
C ALA A 63 19.63 -6.74 7.32
N ARG A 64 18.85 -5.71 7.65
CA ARG A 64 17.44 -5.85 8.01
C ARG A 64 16.56 -5.81 6.77
N ALA A 65 15.46 -6.55 6.80
CA ALA A 65 14.42 -6.43 5.79
C ALA A 65 13.84 -5.00 5.80
N THR A 66 13.42 -4.52 4.62
CA THR A 66 12.90 -3.15 4.44
C THR A 66 11.42 -3.22 4.07
N LYS A 67 10.59 -2.50 4.80
CA LYS A 67 9.16 -2.33 4.56
C LYS A 67 8.91 -0.91 4.11
N VAL A 68 8.28 -0.70 2.98
CA VAL A 68 7.92 0.63 2.47
C VAL A 68 6.41 0.78 2.56
N ILE A 69 5.93 1.89 3.12
CA ILE A 69 4.50 2.18 3.28
C ILE A 69 4.19 3.47 2.51
N VAL A 70 3.15 3.44 1.67
CA VAL A 70 2.73 4.58 0.85
C VAL A 70 1.25 4.87 1.07
N HIS A 71 0.93 6.10 1.46
CA HIS A 71 -0.44 6.55 1.69
C HIS A 71 -1.20 6.87 0.40
N GLY A 72 -2.51 7.11 0.53
CA GLY A 72 -3.43 7.39 -0.58
C GLY A 72 -3.59 8.86 -0.93
N TRP A 73 -4.66 9.13 -1.70
CA TRP A 73 -5.15 10.48 -2.00
C TRP A 73 -5.61 11.20 -0.72
N ASN A 74 -5.45 12.52 -0.70
CA ASN A 74 -5.80 13.39 0.41
C ASN A 74 -5.25 12.91 1.77
N ASN A 75 -4.05 12.32 1.77
CA ASN A 75 -3.35 11.82 2.95
C ASN A 75 -1.93 12.42 3.01
N ASN A 76 -1.23 12.19 4.12
CA ASN A 76 0.18 12.53 4.29
C ASN A 76 0.91 11.48 5.13
N GLY A 77 2.22 11.64 5.32
CA GLY A 77 3.06 10.73 6.08
C GLY A 77 2.61 10.48 7.54
N ASN A 78 1.83 11.38 8.15
CA ASN A 78 1.30 11.23 9.51
C ASN A 78 -0.14 10.66 9.55
N THR A 79 -0.81 10.47 8.41
CA THR A 79 -2.15 9.85 8.38
C THR A 79 -2.13 8.48 9.04
N GLU A 80 -3.15 8.16 9.85
CA GLU A 80 -3.21 7.04 10.81
C GLU A 80 -2.71 5.69 10.28
N MET A 81 -2.95 5.37 9.00
CA MET A 81 -2.49 4.11 8.40
C MET A 81 -0.95 3.91 8.51
N ASN A 82 -0.17 4.99 8.43
CA ASN A 82 1.29 4.94 8.43
C ASN A 82 1.83 4.54 9.82
N PRO A 83 1.52 5.26 10.92
CA PRO A 83 1.94 4.83 12.25
C PRO A 83 1.31 3.48 12.64
N LEU A 84 0.08 3.17 12.23
CA LEU A 84 -0.57 1.89 12.52
C LEU A 84 0.21 0.70 11.94
N ILE A 85 0.52 0.74 10.64
CA ILE A 85 1.26 -0.33 9.96
C ILE A 85 2.73 -0.36 10.40
N THR A 86 3.35 0.81 10.62
CA THR A 86 4.71 0.92 11.15
C THR A 86 4.83 0.23 12.51
N ALA A 87 3.93 0.57 13.44
CA ALA A 87 3.88 -0.05 14.76
C ALA A 87 3.62 -1.56 14.67
N ALA A 88 2.79 -2.01 13.73
CA ALA A 88 2.52 -3.42 13.50
C ALA A 88 3.80 -4.18 13.11
N PHE A 89 4.56 -3.68 12.13
CA PHE A 89 5.83 -4.30 11.72
C PHE A 89 6.87 -4.29 12.84
N LEU A 90 7.10 -3.14 13.48
CA LEU A 90 8.14 -3.01 14.50
C LEU A 90 7.86 -3.85 15.76
N ALA A 91 6.58 -4.11 16.06
CA ALA A 91 6.18 -4.98 17.16
C ALA A 91 6.61 -6.45 16.97
N VAL A 92 6.69 -6.94 15.73
CA VAL A 92 6.94 -8.37 15.46
C VAL A 92 8.26 -8.64 14.75
N GLN A 93 8.91 -7.63 14.15
CA GLN A 93 10.15 -7.79 13.39
C GLN A 93 11.14 -6.65 13.68
N ASP A 94 12.44 -6.94 13.60
CA ASP A 94 13.49 -5.93 13.61
C ASP A 94 13.82 -5.52 12.16
N VAL A 95 13.15 -4.48 11.67
CA VAL A 95 13.13 -4.07 10.26
C VAL A 95 13.39 -2.57 10.10
N ASN A 96 13.76 -2.17 8.88
CA ASN A 96 13.65 -0.79 8.44
C ASN A 96 12.22 -0.56 7.95
N VAL A 97 11.48 0.41 8.49
CA VAL A 97 10.20 0.85 7.92
C VAL A 97 10.39 2.23 7.32
N ILE A 98 10.07 2.40 6.04
CA ILE A 98 10.16 3.67 5.32
C ILE A 98 8.74 4.09 4.93
N VAL A 99 8.23 5.16 5.53
CA VAL A 99 6.99 5.81 5.09
C VAL A 99 7.33 6.80 3.99
N VAL A 100 6.59 6.77 2.89
CA VAL A 100 6.73 7.73 1.79
C VAL A 100 5.65 8.78 1.94
N ASP A 101 6.07 10.01 2.21
CA ASP A 101 5.18 11.18 2.20
C ASP A 101 5.25 11.85 0.83
N TRP A 102 4.14 11.80 0.08
CA TRP A 102 3.97 12.43 -1.23
C TRP A 102 2.78 13.43 -1.21
N ASN A 103 2.48 13.97 -0.01
CA ASN A 103 1.33 14.81 0.28
C ASN A 103 1.15 16.01 -0.67
N ARG A 104 2.24 16.58 -1.20
CA ARG A 104 2.21 17.75 -2.07
C ARG A 104 1.32 17.53 -3.29
N LEU A 105 1.44 16.35 -3.91
CA LEU A 105 0.61 15.93 -5.03
C LEU A 105 -0.65 15.21 -4.56
N ALA A 106 -0.55 14.39 -3.50
CA ALA A 106 -1.69 13.61 -3.01
C ALA A 106 -2.88 14.47 -2.55
N ASN A 107 -2.64 15.70 -2.07
CA ASN A 107 -3.69 16.63 -1.63
C ASN A 107 -4.15 17.60 -2.73
N GLY A 108 -3.70 17.44 -3.98
CA GLY A 108 -4.29 18.12 -5.12
C GLY A 108 -5.63 17.51 -5.52
N ALA A 109 -6.26 18.10 -6.56
CA ALA A 109 -7.42 17.51 -7.22
C ALA A 109 -7.18 16.04 -7.56
N TYR A 110 -8.22 15.20 -7.46
CA TYR A 110 -8.06 13.76 -7.67
C TYR A 110 -7.50 13.43 -9.05
N THR A 111 -7.98 14.11 -10.10
CA THR A 111 -7.50 13.96 -11.47
C THR A 111 -6.01 14.28 -11.59
N THR A 112 -5.53 15.32 -10.89
CA THR A 112 -4.12 15.70 -10.82
C THR A 112 -3.30 14.64 -10.07
N ALA A 113 -3.77 14.19 -8.89
CA ALA A 113 -3.08 13.17 -8.11
C ALA A 113 -2.95 11.85 -8.89
N VAL A 114 -4.03 11.39 -9.54
CA VAL A 114 -4.03 10.20 -10.42
C VAL A 114 -2.95 10.31 -11.49
N ARG A 115 -2.84 11.47 -12.16
CA ARG A 115 -1.89 11.67 -13.25
C ARG A 115 -0.44 11.64 -12.83
N GLY A 116 -0.11 12.05 -11.59
CA GLY A 116 1.27 12.04 -11.11
C GLY A 116 1.69 10.78 -10.33
N VAL A 117 0.77 9.87 -10.00
CA VAL A 117 1.09 8.57 -9.36
C VAL A 117 2.21 7.80 -10.07
N PRO A 118 2.24 7.68 -11.41
CA PRO A 118 3.33 6.99 -12.10
C PRO A 118 4.70 7.60 -11.78
N ASP A 119 4.80 8.94 -11.80
CA ASP A 119 6.04 9.66 -11.52
C ASP A 119 6.47 9.49 -10.06
N VAL A 120 5.54 9.57 -9.11
CA VAL A 120 5.82 9.29 -7.68
C VAL A 120 6.37 7.88 -7.51
N GLY A 121 5.75 6.89 -8.17
CA GLY A 121 6.19 5.50 -8.13
C GLY A 121 7.57 5.29 -8.75
N VAL A 122 7.83 5.89 -9.92
CA VAL A 122 9.15 5.84 -10.57
C VAL A 122 10.23 6.40 -9.64
N HIS A 123 10.00 7.57 -9.02
CA HIS A 123 10.98 8.17 -8.12
C HIS A 123 11.19 7.36 -6.84
N LEU A 124 10.13 6.74 -6.30
CA LEU A 124 10.29 5.77 -5.20
C LEU A 124 11.16 4.57 -5.62
N GLY A 125 10.96 4.02 -6.82
CA GLY A 125 11.78 2.94 -7.35
C GLY A 125 13.25 3.33 -7.51
N LEU A 126 13.51 4.52 -8.07
CA LEU A 126 14.86 5.08 -8.22
C LEU A 126 15.53 5.35 -6.86
N PHE A 127 14.78 5.86 -5.88
CA PHE A 127 15.27 6.03 -4.51
C PHE A 127 15.68 4.68 -3.88
N ILE A 128 14.87 3.63 -4.03
CA ILE A 128 15.19 2.29 -3.52
C ILE A 128 16.45 1.74 -4.20
N GLN A 129 16.60 1.91 -5.51
CA GLN A 129 17.82 1.53 -6.23
C GLN A 129 19.05 2.27 -5.69
N TRP A 130 18.97 3.59 -5.54
CA TRP A 130 20.04 4.38 -4.96
C TRP A 130 20.39 3.92 -3.54
N LEU A 131 19.39 3.74 -2.68
CA LEU A 131 19.57 3.31 -1.29
C LEU A 131 20.27 1.94 -1.22
N PHE A 132 19.80 0.95 -1.98
CA PHE A 132 20.35 -0.40 -1.92
C PHE A 132 21.72 -0.51 -2.59
N ASN A 133 21.95 0.20 -3.70
CA ASN A 133 23.25 0.17 -4.38
C ASN A 133 24.37 0.80 -3.55
N ASN A 134 24.06 1.82 -2.73
CA ASN A 134 25.07 2.58 -1.98
C ASN A 134 25.20 2.15 -0.51
N PHE A 135 24.11 1.69 0.11
CA PHE A 135 24.08 1.39 1.55
C PHE A 135 23.68 -0.06 1.85
N GLY A 136 23.48 -0.88 0.81
CA GLY A 136 23.04 -2.26 0.95
C GLY A 136 21.55 -2.40 1.26
N GLY A 137 21.08 -3.63 1.16
CA GLY A 137 19.67 -4.00 1.23
C GLY A 137 19.46 -5.24 0.35
N ASN A 138 18.31 -5.90 0.50
CA ASN A 138 18.00 -7.09 -0.28
C ASN A 138 16.57 -7.02 -0.82
N TYR A 139 16.44 -6.98 -2.15
CA TYR A 139 15.15 -6.95 -2.84
C TYR A 139 14.25 -8.14 -2.48
N ASN A 140 14.80 -9.33 -2.23
CA ASN A 140 14.04 -10.51 -1.78
C ASN A 140 13.43 -10.32 -0.37
N SER A 141 13.94 -9.35 0.40
CA SER A 141 13.44 -8.97 1.72
C SER A 141 12.72 -7.61 1.73
N LEU A 142 12.50 -7.03 0.55
CA LEU A 142 11.76 -5.77 0.37
C LEU A 142 10.26 -6.06 0.26
N HIS A 143 9.47 -5.34 1.06
CA HIS A 143 8.00 -5.38 1.01
C HIS A 143 7.47 -3.98 0.76
N LEU A 144 6.81 -3.76 -0.37
CA LEU A 144 6.12 -2.50 -0.68
C LEU A 144 4.64 -2.62 -0.33
N VAL A 145 4.12 -1.69 0.47
CA VAL A 145 2.72 -1.66 0.92
C VAL A 145 2.13 -0.32 0.54
N GLY A 146 1.04 -0.32 -0.23
CA GLY A 146 0.41 0.90 -0.71
C GLY A 146 -1.10 0.88 -0.49
N PHE A 147 -1.64 1.97 0.02
CA PHE A 147 -3.08 2.14 0.27
C PHE A 147 -3.72 3.06 -0.77
N SER A 148 -4.92 2.72 -1.27
CA SER A 148 -5.66 3.58 -2.21
C SER A 148 -4.81 3.91 -3.45
N LEU A 149 -4.61 5.19 -3.81
CA LEU A 149 -3.66 5.59 -4.87
C LEU A 149 -2.21 5.13 -4.59
N GLY A 150 -1.83 5.01 -3.31
CA GLY A 150 -0.53 4.48 -2.89
C GLY A 150 -0.29 3.04 -3.35
N ALA A 151 -1.34 2.23 -3.56
CA ALA A 151 -1.22 0.88 -4.13
C ALA A 151 -0.63 0.93 -5.54
N HIS A 152 -1.02 1.93 -6.34
CA HIS A 152 -0.48 2.13 -7.68
C HIS A 152 0.91 2.76 -7.65
N VAL A 153 1.21 3.61 -6.66
CA VAL A 153 2.58 4.12 -6.44
C VAL A 153 3.54 2.97 -6.19
N VAL A 154 3.23 2.05 -5.27
CA VAL A 154 4.08 0.87 -5.02
C VAL A 154 4.12 -0.08 -6.21
N GLY A 155 3.03 -0.16 -6.99
CA GLY A 155 2.99 -0.94 -8.22
C GLY A 155 3.97 -0.43 -9.28
N ASN A 156 4.03 0.89 -9.47
CA ASN A 156 4.98 1.55 -10.36
C ASN A 156 6.42 1.45 -9.82
N ALA A 157 6.63 1.69 -8.53
CA ALA A 157 7.95 1.54 -7.91
C ALA A 157 8.52 0.12 -8.07
N GLY A 158 7.69 -0.88 -7.83
CA GLY A 158 8.02 -2.30 -8.03
C GLY A 158 8.48 -2.60 -9.45
N ARG A 159 7.75 -2.09 -10.46
CA ARG A 159 8.14 -2.23 -11.88
C ARG A 159 9.42 -1.45 -12.21
N THR A 160 9.62 -0.26 -11.66
CA THR A 160 10.85 0.53 -11.84
C THR A 160 12.09 -0.19 -11.30
N ILE A 161 11.95 -0.93 -10.21
CA ILE A 161 13.02 -1.80 -9.70
C ILE A 161 13.04 -3.18 -10.37
N GLY A 162 12.40 -3.34 -11.53
CA GLY A 162 12.44 -4.57 -12.34
C GLY A 162 11.63 -5.74 -11.76
N GLY A 163 10.58 -5.47 -10.97
CA GLY A 163 9.76 -6.50 -10.34
C GLY A 163 10.48 -7.28 -9.24
N ARG A 164 11.63 -6.79 -8.77
CA ARG A 164 12.50 -7.53 -7.84
C ARG A 164 12.03 -7.52 -6.39
N ALA A 165 11.06 -6.67 -6.01
CA ALA A 165 10.54 -6.65 -4.64
C ALA A 165 9.98 -8.02 -4.27
N GLY A 166 10.46 -8.60 -3.17
CA GLY A 166 10.00 -9.90 -2.68
C GLY A 166 8.49 -9.93 -2.46
N ARG A 167 7.90 -8.80 -2.07
CA ARG A 167 6.45 -8.66 -1.93
C ARG A 167 5.93 -7.26 -2.24
N VAL A 168 4.77 -7.18 -2.89
CA VAL A 168 3.97 -5.96 -3.00
C VAL A 168 2.56 -6.23 -2.46
N THR A 169 2.01 -5.29 -1.70
CA THR A 169 0.67 -5.41 -1.12
C THR A 169 -0.13 -4.13 -1.39
N GLY A 170 -1.23 -4.28 -2.14
CA GLY A 170 -2.25 -3.26 -2.33
C GLY A 170 -3.31 -3.32 -1.25
N LEU A 171 -3.52 -2.22 -0.55
CA LEU A 171 -4.57 -2.06 0.45
C LEU A 171 -5.69 -1.26 -0.18
N ASP A 172 -6.75 -1.95 -0.56
CA ASP A 172 -7.90 -1.44 -1.33
C ASP A 172 -7.49 -0.49 -2.47
N PRO A 173 -6.79 -1.01 -3.51
CA PRO A 173 -6.26 -0.21 -4.60
C PRO A 173 -7.35 0.66 -5.24
N ALA A 174 -7.10 1.96 -5.44
CA ALA A 174 -8.13 2.90 -5.87
C ALA A 174 -8.74 2.52 -7.24
N GLY A 175 -10.07 2.60 -7.35
CA GLY A 175 -10.83 2.24 -8.57
C GLY A 175 -10.93 3.35 -9.62
N PRO A 176 -11.43 4.55 -9.25
CA PRO A 176 -11.72 5.60 -10.22
C PRO A 176 -10.48 6.01 -11.04
N GLN A 177 -10.60 5.95 -12.38
CA GLN A 177 -9.52 6.17 -13.36
C GLN A 177 -8.38 5.13 -13.39
N TRP A 178 -8.47 4.06 -12.60
CA TRP A 178 -7.45 3.01 -12.50
C TRP A 178 -7.93 1.60 -12.90
N GLY A 179 -9.24 1.34 -12.92
CA GLY A 179 -9.79 0.11 -13.49
C GLY A 179 -9.34 -0.10 -14.95
N GLY A 180 -8.71 -1.25 -15.23
CA GLY A 180 -8.15 -1.56 -16.56
C GLY A 180 -6.92 -0.74 -16.99
N ASN A 181 -6.39 0.12 -16.12
CA ASN A 181 -5.22 0.95 -16.42
C ASN A 181 -3.94 0.10 -16.37
N SER A 182 -3.12 0.14 -17.42
CA SER A 182 -1.87 -0.63 -17.51
C SER A 182 -0.80 -0.23 -16.48
N LEU A 183 -0.90 1.01 -15.95
CA LEU A 183 -0.02 1.52 -14.91
C LEU A 183 -0.52 1.19 -13.50
N ALA A 184 -1.68 0.53 -13.37
CA ALA A 184 -2.20 0.11 -12.06
C ALA A 184 -1.24 -0.87 -11.38
N LEU A 185 -1.57 -1.20 -10.13
CA LEU A 185 -0.92 -2.31 -9.44
C LEU A 185 -1.24 -3.58 -10.23
N ASN A 186 -0.23 -4.42 -10.49
CA ASN A 186 -0.44 -5.69 -11.15
C ASN A 186 0.62 -6.72 -10.74
N ARG A 187 0.45 -7.98 -11.17
CA ARG A 187 1.36 -9.11 -10.88
C ARG A 187 2.84 -8.86 -11.21
N ASN A 188 3.15 -7.98 -12.16
CA ASN A 188 4.54 -7.68 -12.54
C ASN A 188 5.24 -6.70 -11.58
N SER A 189 4.55 -6.22 -10.55
CA SER A 189 5.10 -5.27 -9.59
C SER A 189 6.07 -5.90 -8.58
N GLY A 190 6.09 -7.22 -8.42
CA GLY A 190 7.01 -7.91 -7.50
C GLY A 190 7.06 -9.41 -7.76
N ILE A 191 7.81 -10.13 -6.92
CA ILE A 191 7.87 -11.60 -6.94
C ILE A 191 6.55 -12.22 -6.47
N TYR A 192 5.89 -11.56 -5.52
CA TYR A 192 4.54 -11.89 -5.08
C TYR A 192 3.76 -10.59 -4.84
N VAL A 193 2.62 -10.46 -5.49
CA VAL A 193 1.72 -9.32 -5.37
C VAL A 193 0.40 -9.79 -4.79
N GLU A 194 -0.10 -9.08 -3.78
CA GLU A 194 -1.45 -9.33 -3.26
C GLU A 194 -2.23 -8.05 -3.06
N SER A 195 -3.55 -8.15 -3.13
CA SER A 195 -4.45 -7.05 -2.79
C SER A 195 -5.47 -7.47 -1.73
N ILE A 196 -5.83 -6.54 -0.85
CA ILE A 196 -6.91 -6.68 0.13
C ILE A 196 -8.00 -5.70 -0.27
N HIS A 197 -9.11 -6.21 -0.80
CA HIS A 197 -10.24 -5.42 -1.28
C HIS A 197 -11.26 -5.26 -0.15
N THR A 198 -11.64 -4.02 0.16
CA THR A 198 -12.60 -3.73 1.24
C THR A 198 -13.70 -2.77 0.81
N ASP A 199 -13.51 -2.04 -0.29
CA ASP A 199 -14.52 -1.14 -0.88
C ASP A 199 -14.58 -1.27 -2.42
N GLY A 200 -14.52 -2.51 -2.91
CA GLY A 200 -14.58 -2.81 -4.34
C GLY A 200 -15.84 -2.27 -5.03
N ARG A 201 -15.69 -1.81 -6.27
CA ARG A 201 -16.72 -1.19 -7.15
C ARG A 201 -17.12 0.24 -6.78
N LEU A 202 -16.63 0.77 -5.66
CA LEU A 202 -16.82 2.17 -5.26
C LEU A 202 -15.47 2.88 -5.26
N LEU A 203 -14.78 2.93 -4.11
CA LEU A 203 -13.48 3.58 -4.01
C LEU A 203 -12.33 2.64 -4.40
N GLY A 204 -12.50 1.33 -4.22
CA GLY A 204 -11.53 0.30 -4.59
C GLY A 204 -11.84 -0.42 -5.90
N ILE A 205 -10.79 -0.94 -6.55
CA ILE A 205 -10.89 -1.93 -7.63
C ILE A 205 -11.48 -3.22 -7.06
N MET A 206 -12.40 -3.86 -7.79
CA MET A 206 -12.90 -5.20 -7.44
C MET A 206 -12.20 -6.32 -8.22
N ASP A 207 -11.72 -6.00 -9.42
CA ASP A 207 -11.06 -6.94 -10.32
C ASP A 207 -9.81 -7.55 -9.67
N ALA A 208 -9.53 -8.80 -10.02
CA ALA A 208 -8.35 -9.51 -9.58
C ALA A 208 -7.12 -8.99 -10.33
N ILE A 209 -6.34 -8.15 -9.66
CA ILE A 209 -5.17 -7.49 -10.26
C ILE A 209 -3.85 -8.08 -9.77
N SER A 210 -3.87 -8.99 -8.79
CA SER A 210 -2.69 -9.47 -8.07
C SER A 210 -2.49 -10.97 -8.28
N ASP A 211 -1.42 -11.54 -7.70
CA ASP A 211 -1.27 -12.99 -7.65
C ASP A 211 -2.35 -13.57 -6.75
N ALA A 212 -2.49 -13.01 -5.54
CA ALA A 212 -3.56 -13.32 -4.60
C ALA A 212 -4.42 -12.09 -4.29
N ASP A 213 -5.71 -12.17 -4.54
CA ASP A 213 -6.67 -11.10 -4.22
C ASP A 213 -7.59 -11.58 -3.09
N PHE A 214 -7.61 -10.86 -1.97
CA PHE A 214 -8.38 -11.18 -0.77
C PHE A 214 -9.60 -10.27 -0.66
N TYR A 215 -10.76 -10.86 -0.41
CA TYR A 215 -12.06 -10.20 -0.34
C TYR A 215 -12.71 -10.42 1.04
N PRO A 216 -12.17 -9.81 2.12
CA PRO A 216 -12.80 -9.85 3.44
C PRO A 216 -14.24 -9.33 3.37
N ASN A 217 -15.16 -10.13 3.90
CA ASN A 217 -16.59 -9.83 3.97
C ASN A 217 -17.20 -9.52 2.60
N GLY A 218 -16.74 -10.20 1.55
CA GLY A 218 -17.18 -9.96 0.18
C GLY A 218 -16.42 -8.88 -0.56
N GLY A 219 -15.45 -8.23 0.08
CA GLY A 219 -14.53 -7.24 -0.49
C GLY A 219 -15.17 -5.94 -0.96
N ARG A 220 -16.37 -5.64 -0.46
CA ARG A 220 -17.18 -4.47 -0.80
C ARG A 220 -17.64 -3.75 0.46
N ASN A 221 -18.12 -2.52 0.29
CA ASN A 221 -18.88 -1.85 1.32
C ASN A 221 -20.28 -2.50 1.51
N PRO A 222 -20.78 -2.59 2.76
CA PRO A 222 -20.10 -2.23 4.01
C PRO A 222 -19.21 -3.35 4.56
N GLN A 223 -18.02 -2.97 5.04
CA GLN A 223 -17.25 -3.82 5.95
C GLN A 223 -17.89 -3.82 7.36
N PRO A 224 -17.73 -4.88 8.17
CA PRO A 224 -18.25 -4.93 9.53
C PRO A 224 -17.81 -3.71 10.36
N GLY A 225 -18.77 -3.04 11.01
CA GLY A 225 -18.54 -1.81 11.78
C GLY A 225 -18.40 -0.53 10.95
N CYS A 226 -18.57 -0.58 9.62
CA CYS A 226 -18.56 0.59 8.76
C CYS A 226 -19.96 0.93 8.25
N LEU A 227 -20.32 2.22 8.31
CA LEU A 227 -21.61 2.73 7.83
C LEU A 227 -21.50 3.41 6.45
N ILE A 228 -20.29 3.79 6.05
CA ILE A 228 -20.02 4.54 4.83
C ILE A 228 -18.79 3.97 4.11
N SER A 229 -18.72 4.19 2.81
CA SER A 229 -17.67 3.65 1.93
C SER A 229 -16.26 4.12 2.33
N THR A 230 -16.08 5.35 2.84
CA THR A 230 -14.77 5.80 3.33
C THR A 230 -14.25 4.98 4.52
N CYS A 231 -15.13 4.53 5.41
CA CYS A 231 -14.77 3.59 6.48
C CYS A 231 -14.39 2.23 5.91
N SER A 232 -15.17 1.70 4.95
CA SER A 232 -14.87 0.43 4.30
C SER A 232 -13.53 0.49 3.56
N HIS A 233 -13.20 1.59 2.89
CA HIS A 233 -11.91 1.83 2.26
C HIS A 233 -10.77 1.84 3.29
N GLY A 234 -10.95 2.58 4.39
CA GLY A 234 -10.01 2.63 5.53
C GLY A 234 -9.87 1.31 6.31
N ARG A 235 -10.70 0.30 6.05
CA ARG A 235 -10.62 -1.00 6.72
C ARG A 235 -9.40 -1.81 6.27
N ALA A 236 -8.97 -1.70 5.01
CA ALA A 236 -7.82 -2.45 4.49
C ALA A 236 -6.51 -2.26 5.29
N PRO A 237 -6.04 -1.02 5.60
CA PRO A 237 -4.85 -0.84 6.42
C PRO A 237 -5.01 -1.38 7.85
N GLN A 238 -6.20 -1.34 8.43
CA GLN A 238 -6.47 -1.89 9.77
C GLN A 238 -6.40 -3.42 9.78
N LEU A 239 -7.01 -4.08 8.80
CA LEU A 239 -6.92 -5.54 8.62
C LEU A 239 -5.48 -5.95 8.33
N PHE A 240 -4.75 -5.21 7.51
CA PHE A 240 -3.35 -5.50 7.23
C PHE A 240 -2.49 -5.38 8.50
N ALA A 241 -2.62 -4.30 9.27
CA ALA A 241 -1.90 -4.15 10.53
C ALA A 241 -2.22 -5.28 11.53
N SER A 242 -3.49 -5.68 11.66
CA SER A 242 -3.89 -6.83 12.46
C SER A 242 -3.22 -8.11 11.98
N SER A 243 -3.25 -8.36 10.67
CA SER A 243 -2.63 -9.54 10.06
C SER A 243 -1.12 -9.61 10.31
N VAL A 244 -0.42 -8.48 10.35
CA VAL A 244 1.02 -8.42 10.67
C VAL A 244 1.25 -8.79 12.13
N ARG A 245 0.41 -8.30 13.06
CA ARG A 245 0.51 -8.56 14.50
C ARG A 245 0.17 -9.98 14.91
N THR A 246 -0.76 -10.62 14.22
CA THR A 246 -1.43 -11.84 14.70
C THR A 246 -1.39 -12.99 13.70
N ASN A 247 -1.19 -12.70 12.41
CA ASN A 247 -1.18 -13.66 11.31
C ASN A 247 -2.41 -14.59 11.26
N HIS A 248 -3.56 -14.16 11.78
CA HIS A 248 -4.69 -15.06 12.06
C HIS A 248 -5.78 -15.10 10.97
N PHE A 249 -5.82 -14.14 10.05
CA PHE A 249 -6.81 -14.14 8.96
C PHE A 249 -6.52 -15.24 7.94
N ILE A 250 -7.42 -16.23 7.87
CA ILE A 250 -7.33 -17.35 6.95
C ILE A 250 -8.45 -17.20 5.90
N GLY A 251 -8.06 -16.92 4.66
CA GLY A 251 -8.95 -16.97 3.50
C GLY A 251 -9.06 -18.34 2.90
N ARG A 252 -10.20 -18.60 2.26
CA ARG A 252 -10.50 -19.81 1.49
C ARG A 252 -10.50 -19.46 0.01
N ARG A 253 -9.81 -20.27 -0.79
CA ARG A 253 -9.76 -20.08 -2.24
C ARG A 253 -11.16 -20.18 -2.85
N CYS A 254 -11.49 -19.24 -3.70
CA CYS A 254 -12.74 -19.15 -4.45
C CYS A 254 -12.49 -19.56 -5.90
N ASN A 255 -13.49 -20.16 -6.55
CA ASN A 255 -13.44 -20.48 -7.98
C ASN A 255 -13.65 -19.24 -8.86
N ASN A 256 -14.37 -18.24 -8.35
CA ASN A 256 -14.70 -17.03 -9.07
C ASN A 256 -15.02 -15.88 -8.09
N ILE A 257 -15.17 -14.68 -8.63
CA ILE A 257 -15.43 -13.47 -7.85
C ILE A 257 -16.79 -13.51 -7.12
N HIS A 258 -17.78 -14.25 -7.66
CA HIS A 258 -19.10 -14.35 -7.05
C HIS A 258 -19.06 -15.13 -5.73
N GLU A 259 -18.29 -16.21 -5.65
CA GLU A 259 -18.04 -16.91 -4.38
C GLU A 259 -17.32 -16.02 -3.36
N ALA A 260 -16.35 -15.22 -3.81
CA ALA A 260 -15.63 -14.27 -2.96
C ALA A 260 -16.61 -13.23 -2.37
N GLU A 261 -17.44 -12.65 -3.23
CA GLU A 261 -18.48 -11.67 -2.89
C GLU A 261 -19.50 -12.18 -1.88
N LEU A 262 -19.90 -13.45 -1.98
CA LEU A 262 -20.84 -14.08 -1.06
C LEU A 262 -20.14 -14.69 0.16
N SER A 263 -18.80 -14.70 0.19
CA SER A 263 -17.99 -15.37 1.20
C SER A 263 -18.37 -16.85 1.38
N THR A 264 -18.57 -17.55 0.25
CA THR A 264 -18.96 -18.98 0.19
C THR A 264 -17.82 -19.91 -0.25
N CYS A 265 -16.60 -19.37 -0.34
CA CYS A 265 -15.41 -20.09 -0.80
C CYS A 265 -15.04 -21.26 0.11
N ASN A 266 -14.75 -22.42 -0.47
CA ASN A 266 -14.46 -23.66 0.26
C ASN A 266 -13.10 -24.30 -0.06
N GLY A 267 -12.30 -23.67 -0.93
CA GLY A 267 -11.02 -24.20 -1.39
C GLY A 267 -9.88 -24.17 -0.36
N ALA A 268 -8.66 -24.29 -0.88
CA ALA A 268 -7.44 -24.28 -0.07
C ALA A 268 -7.31 -23.00 0.77
N GLN A 269 -6.71 -23.14 1.95
CA GLN A 269 -6.49 -22.02 2.86
C GLN A 269 -5.27 -21.20 2.45
N HIS A 270 -5.36 -19.88 2.58
CA HIS A 270 -4.22 -18.98 2.48
C HIS A 270 -4.40 -17.82 3.46
N ARG A 271 -3.31 -17.40 4.12
CA ARG A 271 -3.42 -16.32 5.11
C ARG A 271 -3.51 -14.98 4.39
N MET A 272 -4.41 -14.08 4.79
CA MET A 272 -4.46 -12.71 4.27
C MET A 272 -3.39 -11.84 4.93
N GLY A 273 -2.77 -10.93 4.18
CA GLY A 273 -1.80 -9.99 4.75
C GLY A 273 -0.58 -10.70 5.36
N ASN A 274 -0.15 -10.27 6.54
CA ASN A 274 1.00 -10.70 7.35
C ASN A 274 2.36 -10.08 6.99
N GLY A 275 3.33 -10.24 7.91
CA GLY A 275 4.68 -9.69 7.76
C GLY A 275 5.70 -10.57 7.04
N VAL A 276 5.29 -11.74 6.50
CA VAL A 276 6.20 -12.71 5.87
C VAL A 276 6.49 -12.27 4.43
N VAL A 277 7.73 -11.88 4.12
CA VAL A 277 8.07 -11.39 2.77
C VAL A 277 8.02 -12.51 1.72
N GLY A 278 8.56 -13.69 2.03
CA GLY A 278 8.57 -14.84 1.11
C GLY A 278 7.23 -15.58 1.00
N LYS A 279 6.11 -14.87 1.16
CA LYS A 279 4.77 -15.42 0.97
C LYS A 279 4.55 -15.68 -0.52
N THR A 280 3.86 -16.78 -0.85
CA THR A 280 3.50 -17.17 -2.21
C THR A 280 2.04 -17.61 -2.25
N GLY A 281 1.41 -17.61 -3.43
CA GLY A 281 0.04 -18.06 -3.62
C GLY A 281 -0.60 -17.40 -4.83
N VAL A 282 -1.62 -18.04 -5.40
CA VAL A 282 -2.36 -17.47 -6.55
C VAL A 282 -3.85 -17.77 -6.42
N GLY A 283 -4.67 -16.75 -6.63
CA GLY A 283 -6.11 -16.87 -6.78
C GLY A 283 -6.90 -15.87 -5.95
N LEU A 284 -8.22 -16.09 -5.94
CA LEU A 284 -9.17 -15.28 -5.19
C LEU A 284 -9.42 -15.94 -3.84
N TYR A 285 -9.46 -15.15 -2.77
CA TYR A 285 -9.67 -15.67 -1.42
C TYR A 285 -10.75 -14.88 -0.69
N GLY A 286 -11.79 -15.58 -0.26
CA GLY A 286 -12.86 -15.04 0.57
C GLY A 286 -12.61 -15.36 2.05
N LEU A 287 -12.95 -14.43 2.93
CA LEU A 287 -12.89 -14.60 4.39
C LEU A 287 -13.89 -13.67 5.06
N ARG A 288 -14.13 -13.90 6.36
CA ARG A 288 -14.92 -13.01 7.21
C ARG A 288 -14.05 -12.43 8.30
N THR A 289 -14.34 -11.21 8.71
CA THR A 289 -13.71 -10.51 9.83
C THR A 289 -14.83 -9.93 10.71
N GLY A 290 -14.52 -9.64 11.97
CA GLY A 290 -15.37 -8.88 12.86
C GLY A 290 -15.21 -7.37 12.67
N SER A 291 -15.93 -6.61 13.50
CA SER A 291 -15.96 -5.13 13.48
C SER A 291 -14.98 -4.46 14.45
N VAL A 292 -14.36 -5.23 15.36
CA VAL A 292 -13.52 -4.73 16.45
C VAL A 292 -12.18 -5.44 16.45
N TRP A 293 -11.09 -4.70 16.62
CA TRP A 293 -9.73 -5.25 16.73
C TRP A 293 -9.65 -6.45 17.72
N PRO A 294 -8.98 -7.56 17.37
CA PRO A 294 -8.13 -7.77 16.19
C PRO A 294 -8.87 -8.08 14.88
N PHE A 295 -10.18 -7.81 14.83
CA PHE A 295 -11.16 -8.11 13.77
C PHE A 295 -11.45 -9.59 13.64
#